data_AF-L2FX11-F1
#
_entry.id   AF-L2FX11-F1
#
_cell.length_a   1.000
_cell.length_b   1.000
_cell.length_c   1.000
_cell.angle_alpha   90.00
_cell.angle_beta   90.00
_cell.angle_gamma   90.00
#
_symmetry.space_group_name_H-M   'P 1'
#
loop_
_entity.id
_entity.type
_entity.pdbx_description
1 polymer ?
#
loop_
_entity_poly.entity_id
_entity_poly.type
_entity_poly.pdbx_seq_one_letter_code
_entity_poly.pdbx_strand_id
1 'polypeptide(L)'
;MYASRAYPHYLHLAVDFAGSHYSQMTPCENLRSDVEAALAANTELSTCAVQALLIYSIVLFSRDEIEDAHIAFGRCAEIALEIGMNRADFASSRHPENSVEAESLRRTWWELFVADVLMAIPLKTISFRCSAVSPEVPLPCEESLYTGNCELPEPRKVLEFKRRILLEEDVVFSSFSYRIEAATILGRVLVLNRLTDYHRDHLQAIENALVSWSNHLPMEKMEIVDPYGNMDEMMFQAHVIIAHASMLLHLPRSRFYPLLSSPQDDFMPYTHLHSSSASTRLVQSIKAMNASRRLSDYISLCPNIQKHTPFIIPALAMAGLTQLATSKNHSEECFDHHYNRVTLVLGCLKKMKRTWHLAEPAYHRVRSCAARLISDLMDKLNSEPLSKSAVLTQSTPRESEENNSPTGSRTSGCASSASARARPQFH
;
A
#
# COMPACT_ATOMS: atom_id res chain seq x y z
N MET A 1 12.50 29.59 -3.51
CA MET A 1 13.42 28.45 -3.36
C MET A 1 13.64 27.68 -4.65
N TYR A 2 12.60 27.34 -5.42
CA TYR A 2 12.76 26.59 -6.69
C TYR A 2 13.49 27.40 -7.78
N ALA A 3 13.08 28.64 -8.04
CA ALA A 3 13.71 29.51 -9.04
C ALA A 3 15.12 30.03 -8.67
N SER A 4 15.52 29.90 -7.39
CA SER A 4 16.84 30.35 -6.92
C SER A 4 17.91 29.27 -7.05
N ARG A 5 17.53 28.02 -7.30
CA ARG A 5 18.46 26.92 -7.58
C ARG A 5 18.51 26.75 -9.10
N ALA A 6 19.71 26.79 -9.67
CA ALA A 6 19.95 26.72 -11.12
C ALA A 6 19.78 25.27 -11.65
N TYR A 7 18.57 24.73 -11.52
CA TYR A 7 18.25 23.39 -11.99
C TYR A 7 18.24 23.32 -13.52
N PRO A 8 18.62 22.18 -14.12
CA PRO A 8 18.57 22.01 -15.56
C PRO A 8 17.14 22.15 -16.13
N HIS A 9 17.05 22.66 -17.35
CA HIS A 9 15.76 22.90 -18.01
C HIS A 9 14.87 21.65 -18.11
N TYR A 10 15.44 20.47 -18.39
CA TYR A 10 14.69 19.21 -18.47
C TYR A 10 14.03 18.83 -17.14
N LEU A 11 14.62 19.18 -16.00
CA LEU A 11 14.05 18.89 -14.69
C LEU A 11 12.87 19.83 -14.41
N HIS A 12 12.99 21.10 -14.79
CA HIS A 12 11.88 22.05 -14.75
C HIS A 12 10.69 21.57 -15.57
N LEU A 13 10.94 21.18 -16.82
CA LEU A 13 9.89 20.65 -17.69
C LEU A 13 9.23 19.39 -17.11
N ALA A 14 9.99 18.47 -16.52
CA ALA A 14 9.42 17.26 -15.93
C ALA A 14 8.48 17.57 -14.74
N VAL A 15 8.86 18.55 -13.89
CA VAL A 15 8.02 19.03 -12.79
C VAL A 15 6.78 19.75 -13.31
N ASP A 16 6.93 20.62 -14.31
CA ASP A 16 5.82 21.36 -14.92
C ASP A 16 4.84 20.40 -15.61
N PHE A 17 5.35 19.38 -16.29
CA PHE A 17 4.55 18.31 -16.89
C PHE A 17 3.75 17.54 -15.83
N ALA A 18 4.38 17.13 -14.73
CA ALA A 18 3.67 16.50 -13.61
C ALA A 18 2.60 17.43 -13.02
N GLY A 19 2.93 18.71 -12.77
CA GLY A 19 2.01 19.72 -12.25
C GLY A 19 0.84 20.04 -13.18
N SER A 20 1.04 19.94 -14.50
CA SER A 20 0.01 20.26 -15.50
C SER A 20 -1.24 19.39 -15.37
N HIS A 21 -1.13 18.16 -14.86
CA HIS A 21 -2.27 17.26 -14.62
C HIS A 21 -3.22 17.76 -13.52
N TYR A 22 -2.73 18.66 -12.66
CA TYR A 22 -3.53 19.30 -11.61
C TYR A 22 -4.05 20.69 -12.04
N SER A 23 -3.63 21.19 -13.21
CA SER A 23 -4.03 22.49 -13.76
C SER A 23 -5.01 22.31 -14.92
N GLN A 24 -6.08 23.12 -14.95
CA GLN A 24 -7.04 23.09 -16.06
C GLN A 24 -6.59 23.92 -17.28
N MET A 25 -5.46 24.63 -17.19
CA MET A 25 -5.12 25.71 -18.12
C MET A 25 -4.00 25.39 -19.12
N THR A 26 -3.27 24.28 -18.96
CA THR A 26 -2.07 24.00 -19.76
C THR A 26 -2.24 22.74 -20.61
N PRO A 27 -2.04 22.80 -21.94
CA PRO A 27 -2.06 21.61 -22.79
C PRO A 27 -0.94 20.63 -22.41
N CYS A 28 -1.32 19.45 -21.89
CA CYS A 28 -0.40 18.43 -21.38
C CYS A 28 0.52 17.85 -22.48
N GLU A 29 0.02 17.72 -23.72
CA GLU A 29 0.75 17.07 -24.82
C GLU A 29 1.97 17.87 -25.31
N ASN A 30 1.88 19.20 -25.35
CA ASN A 30 3.04 20.02 -25.72
C ASN A 30 4.17 19.86 -24.71
N LEU A 31 3.84 19.87 -23.41
CA LEU A 31 4.80 19.67 -22.33
C LEU A 31 5.43 18.28 -22.37
N ARG A 32 4.68 17.24 -22.75
CA ARG A 32 5.24 15.90 -22.94
C ARG A 32 6.35 15.93 -24.00
N SER A 33 6.05 16.43 -25.19
CA SER A 33 7.03 16.51 -26.29
C SER A 33 8.25 17.35 -25.92
N ASP A 34 8.06 18.44 -25.17
CA ASP A 34 9.15 19.29 -24.69
C ASP A 34 10.06 18.53 -23.68
N VAL A 35 9.46 17.79 -22.73
CA VAL A 35 10.20 16.94 -21.79
C VAL A 35 10.99 15.86 -22.53
N GLU A 36 10.36 15.16 -23.47
CA GLU A 36 11.01 14.11 -24.27
C GLU A 36 12.19 14.67 -25.06
N ALA A 37 12.01 15.80 -25.75
CA ALA A 37 13.07 16.45 -26.51
C ALA A 37 14.23 16.89 -25.60
N ALA A 38 13.94 17.50 -24.45
CA ALA A 38 14.95 17.96 -23.51
C ALA A 38 15.72 16.79 -22.87
N LEU A 39 15.04 15.69 -22.51
CA LEU A 39 15.67 14.48 -21.98
C LEU A 39 16.46 13.71 -23.04
N ALA A 40 16.03 13.72 -24.30
CA ALA A 40 16.76 13.11 -25.41
C ALA A 40 18.03 13.89 -25.77
N ALA A 41 17.97 15.22 -25.72
CA ALA A 41 19.12 16.09 -25.94
C ALA A 41 20.16 16.03 -24.81
N ASN A 42 19.75 15.63 -23.59
CA ASN A 42 20.65 15.52 -22.45
C ASN A 42 21.58 14.30 -22.55
N THR A 43 22.88 14.55 -22.67
CA THR A 43 23.94 13.52 -22.64
C THR A 43 24.58 13.35 -21.26
N GLU A 44 24.29 14.24 -20.31
CA GLU A 44 24.90 14.19 -18.98
C GLU A 44 24.24 13.13 -18.09
N LEU A 45 25.09 12.25 -17.54
CA LEU A 45 24.73 11.29 -16.51
C LEU A 45 24.78 11.99 -15.14
N SER A 46 23.65 12.59 -14.74
CA SER A 46 23.57 13.41 -13.52
C SER A 46 22.43 12.99 -12.59
N THR A 47 22.51 13.40 -11.32
CA THR A 47 21.44 13.19 -10.34
C THR A 47 20.15 13.91 -10.74
N CYS A 48 20.27 15.08 -11.37
CA CYS A 48 19.12 15.81 -11.92
C CYS A 48 18.46 15.04 -13.06
N ALA A 49 19.25 14.40 -13.95
CA ALA A 49 18.71 13.57 -15.03
C ALA A 49 17.93 12.37 -14.48
N VAL A 50 18.45 11.72 -13.44
CA VAL A 50 17.74 10.64 -12.71
C VAL A 50 16.43 11.16 -12.11
N GLN A 51 16.46 12.28 -11.40
CA GLN A 51 15.25 12.85 -10.79
C GLN A 51 14.18 13.21 -11.84
N ALA A 52 14.59 13.81 -12.97
CA ALA A 52 13.68 14.16 -14.05
C ALA A 52 13.07 12.93 -14.71
N LEU A 53 13.88 11.91 -15.03
CA LEU A 53 13.40 10.65 -15.61
C LEU A 53 12.49 9.87 -14.65
N LEU A 54 12.79 9.90 -13.34
CA LEU A 54 11.94 9.28 -12.33
C LEU A 54 10.56 9.93 -12.30
N ILE A 55 10.49 11.26 -12.19
CA ILE A 55 9.21 11.99 -12.25
C ILE A 55 8.47 11.69 -13.55
N TYR A 56 9.18 11.77 -14.69
CA TYR A 56 8.62 11.52 -16.01
C TYR A 56 8.02 10.12 -16.12
N SER A 57 8.75 9.08 -15.71
CA SER A 57 8.28 7.69 -15.74
C SER A 57 7.05 7.44 -14.87
N ILE A 58 6.98 8.06 -13.68
CA ILE A 58 5.80 7.97 -12.80
C ILE A 58 4.58 8.62 -13.47
N VAL A 59 4.76 9.78 -14.11
CA VAL A 59 3.67 10.45 -14.84
C VAL A 59 3.19 9.60 -16.01
N LEU A 60 4.09 9.04 -16.82
CA LEU A 60 3.73 8.14 -17.93
C LEU A 60 2.95 6.92 -17.43
N PHE A 61 3.41 6.28 -16.35
CA PHE A 61 2.71 5.16 -15.73
C PHE A 61 1.29 5.56 -15.31
N SER A 62 1.13 6.76 -14.75
CA SER A 62 -0.14 7.30 -14.28
C SER A 62 -1.09 7.72 -15.42
N ARG A 63 -0.53 7.95 -16.61
CA ARG A 63 -1.25 8.17 -17.88
C ARG A 63 -1.65 6.86 -18.57
N ASP A 64 -1.41 5.70 -17.97
CA ASP A 64 -1.64 4.37 -18.57
C ASP A 64 -0.72 4.08 -19.78
N GLU A 65 0.40 4.80 -19.88
CA GLU A 65 1.39 4.65 -20.95
C GLU A 65 2.50 3.70 -20.49
N ILE A 66 2.10 2.46 -20.22
CA ILE A 66 2.92 1.48 -19.48
C ILE A 66 4.25 1.20 -20.19
N GLU A 67 4.27 1.01 -21.50
CA GLU A 67 5.50 0.71 -22.24
C GLU A 67 6.52 1.87 -22.17
N ASP A 68 6.08 3.09 -22.48
CA ASP A 68 6.90 4.30 -22.41
C ASP A 68 7.42 4.56 -20.99
N ALA A 69 6.56 4.33 -19.97
CA ALA A 69 6.94 4.46 -18.57
C ALA A 69 8.11 3.51 -18.22
N HIS A 70 8.07 2.27 -18.70
CA HIS A 70 9.13 1.28 -18.46
C HIS A 70 10.43 1.59 -19.22
N ILE A 71 10.33 2.15 -20.43
CA ILE A 71 11.49 2.61 -21.19
C ILE A 71 12.16 3.78 -20.44
N ALA A 72 11.38 4.78 -20.04
CA ALA A 72 11.87 5.93 -19.29
C ALA A 72 12.46 5.52 -17.93
N PHE A 73 11.79 4.64 -17.20
CA PHE A 73 12.27 4.10 -15.93
C PHE A 73 13.53 3.24 -16.11
N GLY A 74 13.62 2.45 -17.19
CA GLY A 74 14.80 1.67 -17.54
C GLY A 74 16.03 2.55 -17.70
N ARG A 75 15.92 3.63 -18.51
CA ARG A 75 16.97 4.64 -18.66
C ARG A 75 17.30 5.31 -17.32
N CYS A 76 16.30 5.62 -16.51
CA CYS A 76 16.48 6.20 -15.18
C CYS A 76 17.34 5.32 -14.27
N ALA A 77 17.00 4.03 -14.18
CA ALA A 77 17.70 3.04 -13.38
C ALA A 77 19.13 2.81 -13.88
N GLU A 78 19.33 2.74 -15.20
CA GLU A 78 20.66 2.62 -15.82
C GLU A 78 21.58 3.78 -15.40
N ILE A 79 21.13 5.02 -15.57
CA ILE A 79 21.92 6.21 -15.18
C ILE A 79 22.21 6.18 -13.67
N ALA A 80 21.21 5.88 -12.83
CA ALA A 80 21.36 5.84 -11.38
C ALA A 80 22.41 4.80 -10.93
N LEU A 81 22.41 3.62 -11.53
CA LEU A 81 23.38 2.56 -11.27
C LEU A 81 24.78 2.93 -11.79
N GLU A 82 24.86 3.55 -12.98
CA GLU A 82 26.12 3.94 -13.61
C GLU A 82 26.86 5.00 -12.78
N ILE A 83 26.15 6.02 -12.28
CA ILE A 83 26.76 7.03 -11.41
C ILE A 83 26.99 6.53 -9.97
N GLY A 84 26.46 5.35 -9.64
CA GLY A 84 26.66 4.69 -8.36
C GLY A 84 25.71 5.14 -7.24
N MET A 85 24.50 5.64 -7.56
CA MET A 85 23.51 6.07 -6.56
C MET A 85 23.12 4.99 -5.55
N ASN A 86 23.34 3.73 -5.91
CA ASN A 86 23.04 2.56 -5.08
C ASN A 86 24.09 2.26 -3.99
N ARG A 87 25.20 3.00 -3.95
CA ARG A 87 26.32 2.77 -3.03
C ARG A 87 26.15 3.57 -1.75
N ALA A 88 26.60 3.02 -0.62
CA ALA A 88 26.45 3.64 0.70
C ALA A 88 27.02 5.06 0.79
N ASP A 89 28.14 5.32 0.11
CA ASP A 89 28.93 6.55 0.17
C ASP A 89 28.60 7.58 -0.93
N PHE A 90 27.66 7.27 -1.84
CA PHE A 90 27.35 8.15 -2.98
C PHE A 90 26.89 9.55 -2.55
N ALA A 91 26.05 9.63 -1.52
CA ALA A 91 25.53 10.89 -1.01
C ALA A 91 26.59 11.67 -0.21
N SER A 92 27.28 10.97 0.71
CA SER A 92 28.31 11.57 1.59
C SER A 92 29.58 11.98 0.86
N SER A 93 29.87 11.40 -0.31
CA SER A 93 31.00 11.82 -1.16
C SER A 93 30.75 13.14 -1.90
N ARG A 94 29.49 13.59 -2.02
CA ARG A 94 29.10 14.80 -2.76
C ARG A 94 28.69 15.95 -1.85
N HIS A 95 28.12 15.62 -0.71
CA HIS A 95 27.62 16.58 0.26
C HIS A 95 27.93 16.11 1.68
N PRO A 96 27.99 17.02 2.68
CA PRO A 96 28.05 16.62 4.07
C PRO A 96 26.92 15.62 4.39
N GLU A 97 27.23 14.57 5.15
CA GLU A 97 26.31 13.44 5.38
C GLU A 97 24.92 13.87 5.90
N ASN A 98 24.92 14.84 6.80
CA ASN A 98 23.76 15.42 7.47
C ASN A 98 23.15 16.61 6.72
N SER A 99 23.49 16.81 5.43
CA SER A 99 22.92 17.88 4.61
C SER A 99 21.61 17.46 3.94
N VAL A 100 20.78 18.45 3.65
CA VAL A 100 19.51 18.30 2.90
C VAL A 100 19.77 17.70 1.52
N GLU A 101 20.86 18.09 0.85
CA GLU A 101 21.25 17.54 -0.44
C GLU A 101 21.62 16.05 -0.35
N ALA A 102 22.41 15.63 0.65
CA ALA A 102 22.73 14.22 0.85
C ALA A 102 21.46 13.39 1.10
N GLU A 103 20.54 13.91 1.91
CA GLU A 103 19.25 13.29 2.18
C GLU A 103 18.36 13.20 0.93
N SER A 104 18.34 14.24 0.10
CA SER A 104 17.62 14.25 -1.17
C SER A 104 18.11 13.15 -2.12
N LEU A 105 19.43 12.89 -2.15
CA LEU A 105 20.01 11.80 -2.95
C LEU A 105 19.61 10.42 -2.41
N ARG A 106 19.61 10.21 -1.08
CA ARG A 106 19.13 8.97 -0.45
C ARG A 106 17.66 8.73 -0.77
N ARG A 107 16.81 9.75 -0.65
CA ARG A 107 15.38 9.70 -0.99
C ARG A 107 15.16 9.39 -2.47
N THR A 108 15.96 9.97 -3.37
CA THR A 108 15.89 9.67 -4.81
C THR A 108 16.17 8.20 -5.09
N TRP A 109 17.20 7.62 -4.48
CA TRP A 109 17.51 6.20 -4.63
C TRP A 109 16.39 5.30 -4.08
N TRP A 110 15.87 5.61 -2.89
CA TRP A 110 14.79 4.81 -2.30
C TRP A 110 13.47 4.94 -3.04
N GLU A 111 13.19 6.09 -3.68
CA GLU A 111 12.03 6.21 -4.56
C GLU A 111 12.20 5.37 -5.83
N LEU A 112 13.41 5.32 -6.43
CA LEU A 112 13.71 4.38 -7.52
C LEU A 112 13.45 2.92 -7.10
N PHE A 113 13.92 2.54 -5.91
CA PHE A 113 13.69 1.18 -5.38
C PHE A 113 12.19 0.86 -5.27
N VAL A 114 11.39 1.78 -4.71
CA VAL A 114 9.94 1.57 -4.54
C VAL A 114 9.22 1.58 -5.88
N ALA A 115 9.55 2.52 -6.78
CA ALA A 115 8.96 2.62 -8.11
C ALA A 115 9.26 1.38 -8.98
N ASP A 116 10.47 0.82 -8.91
CA ASP A 116 10.85 -0.42 -9.62
C ASP A 116 9.89 -1.58 -9.27
N VAL A 117 9.54 -1.70 -7.99
CA VAL A 117 8.61 -2.74 -7.52
C VAL A 117 7.17 -2.43 -7.93
N LEU A 118 6.72 -1.18 -7.77
CA LEU A 118 5.34 -0.79 -8.06
C LEU A 118 5.01 -0.84 -9.56
N MET A 119 5.93 -0.40 -10.42
CA MET A 119 5.76 -0.44 -11.87
C MET A 119 5.79 -1.87 -12.42
N ALA A 120 6.41 -2.81 -11.72
CA ALA A 120 6.44 -4.23 -12.11
C ALA A 120 5.12 -4.98 -11.88
N ILE A 121 4.17 -4.42 -11.13
CA ILE A 121 2.88 -5.07 -10.81
C ILE A 121 2.09 -5.50 -12.06
N PRO A 122 1.81 -4.61 -13.03
CA PRO A 122 1.06 -4.98 -14.25
C PRO A 122 1.85 -5.89 -15.21
N LEU A 123 3.17 -6.02 -15.05
CA LEU A 123 4.00 -6.76 -15.99
C LEU A 123 3.83 -8.29 -15.86
N LYS A 124 3.71 -8.96 -17.00
CA LYS A 124 3.69 -10.43 -17.08
C LYS A 124 5.07 -11.03 -16.78
N THR A 125 6.13 -10.37 -17.22
CA THR A 125 7.52 -10.75 -16.95
C THR A 125 8.16 -9.72 -16.03
N ILE A 126 8.74 -10.17 -14.93
CA ILE A 126 9.35 -9.29 -13.93
C ILE A 126 10.85 -9.26 -14.13
N SER A 127 11.41 -8.06 -14.23
CA SER A 127 12.84 -7.82 -14.18
C SER A 127 13.08 -6.62 -13.26
N PHE A 128 13.53 -6.90 -12.04
CA PHE A 128 13.91 -5.87 -11.09
C PHE A 128 15.28 -5.32 -11.42
N ARG A 129 15.42 -3.99 -11.40
CA ARG A 129 16.69 -3.30 -11.63
C ARG A 129 17.25 -2.79 -10.31
N CYS A 130 16.57 -1.82 -9.72
CA CYS A 130 16.99 -1.15 -8.48
C CYS A 130 16.69 -2.00 -7.25
N SER A 131 15.63 -2.81 -7.26
CA SER A 131 15.26 -3.66 -6.13
C SER A 131 16.02 -4.99 -6.07
N ALA A 132 16.82 -5.30 -7.09
CA ALA A 132 17.69 -6.48 -7.15
C ALA A 132 19.09 -6.26 -6.55
N VAL A 133 19.51 -5.01 -6.31
CA VAL A 133 20.84 -4.70 -5.76
C VAL A 133 20.85 -4.73 -4.23
N SER A 134 22.06 -4.86 -3.65
CA SER A 134 22.25 -4.81 -2.20
C SER A 134 21.77 -3.45 -1.64
N PRO A 135 20.98 -3.43 -0.55
CA PRO A 135 20.43 -2.21 0.02
C PRO A 135 21.47 -1.49 0.90
N GLU A 136 22.50 -0.93 0.27
CA GLU A 136 23.63 -0.28 0.94
C GLU A 136 23.36 1.18 1.33
N VAL A 137 22.49 1.86 0.58
CA VAL A 137 22.15 3.26 0.82
C VAL A 137 21.47 3.41 2.19
N PRO A 138 21.93 4.34 3.06
CA PRO A 138 21.26 4.60 4.32
C PRO A 138 19.79 5.00 4.16
N LEU A 139 18.98 4.71 5.18
CA LEU A 139 17.55 4.97 5.19
C LEU A 139 17.25 6.47 5.30
N PRO A 140 16.18 6.97 4.65
CA PRO A 140 15.77 8.36 4.76
C PRO A 140 15.32 8.73 6.18
N CYS A 141 15.47 10.00 6.54
CA CYS A 141 14.94 10.58 7.77
C CYS A 141 13.44 10.95 7.65
N GLU A 142 12.83 11.38 8.75
CA GLU A 142 11.43 11.84 8.77
C GLU A 142 11.18 13.08 7.91
N GLU A 143 9.96 13.21 7.37
CA GLU A 143 9.56 14.36 6.54
C GLU A 143 9.66 15.69 7.30
N SER A 144 9.29 15.69 8.58
CA SER A 144 9.37 16.87 9.45
C SER A 144 10.81 17.34 9.68
N LEU A 145 11.78 16.43 9.66
CA LEU A 145 13.19 16.77 9.79
C LEU A 145 13.74 17.32 8.47
N TYR A 146 13.42 16.67 7.35
CA TYR A 146 13.87 17.10 6.02
C TYR A 146 13.33 18.48 5.61
N THR A 147 12.09 18.78 5.95
CA THR A 147 11.45 20.08 5.65
C THR A 147 11.73 21.14 6.72
N GLY A 148 12.29 20.73 7.87
CA GLY A 148 12.69 21.61 8.94
C GLY A 148 13.94 22.42 8.61
N ASN A 149 14.19 23.47 9.40
CA ASN A 149 15.40 24.29 9.30
C ASN A 149 16.52 23.79 10.24
N CYS A 150 16.55 22.50 10.55
CA CYS A 150 17.47 21.90 11.52
C CYS A 150 18.53 21.03 10.84
N GLU A 151 19.65 20.80 11.52
CA GLU A 151 20.65 19.81 11.10
C GLU A 151 20.03 18.42 11.10
N LEU A 152 20.24 17.65 10.02
CA LEU A 152 19.66 16.32 9.90
C LEU A 152 20.42 15.32 10.78
N PRO A 153 19.73 14.31 11.33
CA PRO A 153 20.40 13.26 12.10
C PRO A 153 21.30 12.40 11.19
N GLU A 154 22.25 11.72 11.83
CA GLU A 154 23.06 10.71 11.15
C GLU A 154 22.14 9.64 10.52
N PRO A 155 22.33 9.30 9.23
CA PRO A 155 21.42 8.43 8.51
C PRO A 155 21.61 6.97 8.96
N ARG A 156 20.50 6.29 9.24
CA ARG A 156 20.51 4.93 9.79
C ARG A 156 20.59 3.86 8.72
N LYS A 157 21.16 2.70 9.05
CA LYS A 157 21.39 1.63 8.06
C LYS A 157 20.20 0.67 7.99
N VAL A 158 20.00 0.07 6.81
CA VAL A 158 18.98 -0.97 6.59
C VAL A 158 19.15 -2.16 7.54
N LEU A 159 20.38 -2.52 7.88
CA LEU A 159 20.66 -3.60 8.83
C LEU A 159 20.23 -3.25 10.26
N GLU A 160 20.36 -2.00 10.68
CA GLU A 160 19.88 -1.53 11.99
C GLU A 160 18.35 -1.61 12.05
N PHE A 161 17.68 -1.17 10.99
CA PHE A 161 16.22 -1.30 10.88
C PHE A 161 15.76 -2.76 10.93
N LYS A 162 16.48 -3.69 10.31
CA LYS A 162 16.15 -5.13 10.41
C LYS A 162 16.38 -5.68 11.81
N ARG A 163 17.41 -5.20 12.52
CA ARG A 163 17.72 -5.61 13.89
C ARG A 163 16.77 -5.02 14.94
N ARG A 164 15.93 -4.04 14.58
CA ARG A 164 15.00 -3.38 15.50
C ARG A 164 14.14 -4.37 16.30
N ILE A 165 13.70 -5.47 15.67
CA ILE A 165 12.84 -6.49 16.30
C ILE A 165 13.56 -7.33 17.36
N LEU A 166 14.89 -7.22 17.46
CA LEU A 166 15.71 -7.96 18.40
C LEU A 166 16.12 -7.10 19.61
N LEU A 167 15.72 -5.83 19.64
CA LEU A 167 16.05 -4.90 20.71
C LEU A 167 15.00 -4.97 21.82
N GLU A 168 15.42 -4.71 23.06
CA GLU A 168 14.52 -4.67 24.22
C GLU A 168 13.61 -3.44 24.20
N GLU A 169 14.10 -2.32 23.65
CA GLU A 169 13.35 -1.08 23.50
C GLU A 169 12.87 -0.91 22.04
N ASP A 170 11.64 -0.41 21.89
CA ASP A 170 11.07 -0.11 20.59
C ASP A 170 11.77 1.10 19.97
N VAL A 171 12.63 0.81 18.98
CA VAL A 171 13.30 1.84 18.20
C VAL A 171 12.42 2.27 17.03
N VAL A 172 11.94 3.52 17.09
CA VAL A 172 11.11 4.11 16.03
C VAL A 172 11.98 4.56 14.86
N PHE A 173 11.66 4.12 13.64
CA PHE A 173 12.29 4.56 12.39
C PHE A 173 11.40 5.49 11.60
N SER A 174 11.96 6.11 10.55
CA SER A 174 11.20 6.98 9.67
C SER A 174 10.08 6.24 8.94
N SER A 175 9.00 6.94 8.59
CA SER A 175 7.92 6.37 7.78
C SER A 175 8.40 5.83 6.43
N PHE A 176 9.45 6.45 5.86
CA PHE A 176 10.14 5.95 4.68
C PHE A 176 10.72 4.53 4.87
N SER A 177 11.28 4.24 6.05
CA SER A 177 11.85 2.92 6.36
C SER A 177 10.80 1.81 6.29
N TYR A 178 9.62 2.06 6.85
CA TYR A 178 8.50 1.11 6.82
C TYR A 178 7.90 0.96 5.41
N ARG A 179 7.85 2.04 4.61
CA ARG A 179 7.45 1.99 3.18
C ARG A 179 8.43 1.16 2.35
N ILE A 180 9.74 1.29 2.58
CA ILE A 180 10.77 0.49 1.91
C ILE A 180 10.63 -1.01 2.26
N GLU A 181 10.36 -1.34 3.53
CA GLU A 181 10.11 -2.72 3.94
C GLU A 181 8.84 -3.28 3.29
N ALA A 182 7.77 -2.49 3.24
CA ALA A 182 6.53 -2.86 2.56
C ALA A 182 6.78 -3.15 1.07
N ALA A 183 7.52 -2.30 0.38
CA ALA A 183 7.90 -2.52 -1.02
C ALA A 183 8.77 -3.77 -1.19
N THR A 184 9.68 -4.05 -0.25
CA THR A 184 10.49 -5.28 -0.24
C THR A 184 9.61 -6.53 -0.13
N ILE A 185 8.61 -6.51 0.76
CA ILE A 185 7.65 -7.63 0.91
C ILE A 185 6.81 -7.79 -0.35
N LEU A 186 6.35 -6.69 -0.95
CA LEU A 186 5.64 -6.71 -2.23
C LEU A 186 6.49 -7.34 -3.34
N GLY A 187 7.77 -6.97 -3.47
CA GLY A 187 8.69 -7.56 -4.44
C GLY A 187 8.79 -9.08 -4.30
N ARG A 188 8.85 -9.59 -3.07
CA ARG A 188 8.83 -11.05 -2.79
C ARG A 188 7.53 -11.72 -3.24
N VAL A 189 6.36 -11.07 -3.02
CA VAL A 189 5.06 -11.56 -3.51
C VAL A 189 5.06 -11.66 -5.03
N LEU A 190 5.54 -10.60 -5.70
CA LEU A 190 5.57 -10.55 -7.16
C LEU A 190 6.45 -11.66 -7.74
N VAL A 191 7.65 -11.88 -7.19
CA VAL A 191 8.53 -12.98 -7.60
C VAL A 191 7.85 -14.34 -7.40
N LEU A 192 7.28 -14.59 -6.21
CA LEU A 192 6.61 -15.87 -5.93
C LEU A 192 5.48 -16.16 -6.92
N ASN A 193 4.70 -15.13 -7.28
CA ASN A 193 3.59 -15.27 -8.23
C ASN A 193 4.04 -15.59 -9.67
N ARG A 194 5.32 -15.39 -10.01
CA ARG A 194 5.88 -15.73 -11.33
C ARG A 194 6.52 -17.11 -11.37
N LEU A 195 6.76 -17.74 -10.22
CA LEU A 195 7.30 -19.09 -10.18
C LEU A 195 6.23 -20.10 -10.62
N THR A 196 6.62 -21.03 -11.50
CA THR A 196 5.78 -22.15 -11.93
C THR A 196 5.65 -23.21 -10.84
N ASP A 197 6.71 -23.37 -10.03
CA ASP A 197 6.75 -24.24 -8.87
C ASP A 197 7.53 -23.55 -7.74
N TYR A 198 7.06 -23.69 -6.51
CA TYR A 198 7.71 -23.13 -5.33
C TYR A 198 7.42 -23.98 -4.09
N HIS A 199 8.41 -24.08 -3.21
CA HIS A 199 8.24 -24.73 -1.92
C HIS A 199 7.21 -23.99 -1.06
N ARG A 200 6.37 -24.72 -0.31
CA ARG A 200 5.33 -24.13 0.56
C ARG A 200 5.90 -23.16 1.58
N ASP A 201 7.14 -23.37 2.01
CA ASP A 201 7.83 -22.49 2.96
C ASP A 201 8.09 -21.10 2.39
N HIS A 202 8.27 -20.95 1.07
CA HIS A 202 8.41 -19.62 0.46
C HIS A 202 7.12 -18.80 0.58
N LEU A 203 5.97 -19.45 0.33
CA LEU A 203 4.66 -18.83 0.55
C LEU A 203 4.50 -18.47 2.02
N GLN A 204 4.74 -19.42 2.93
CA GLN A 204 4.60 -19.19 4.38
C GLN A 204 5.52 -18.08 4.88
N ALA A 205 6.76 -18.00 4.40
CA ALA A 205 7.71 -16.96 4.78
C ALA A 205 7.27 -15.55 4.33
N ILE A 206 6.54 -15.44 3.22
CA ILE A 206 5.96 -14.17 2.77
C ILE A 206 4.71 -13.84 3.58
N GLU A 207 3.85 -14.83 3.86
CA GLU A 207 2.69 -14.64 4.75
C GLU A 207 3.12 -14.15 6.14
N ASN A 208 4.17 -14.76 6.71
CA ASN A 208 4.74 -14.34 7.98
C ASN A 208 5.27 -12.91 7.92
N ALA A 209 5.94 -12.52 6.82
CA ALA A 209 6.45 -11.16 6.64
C ALA A 209 5.32 -10.12 6.56
N LEU A 210 4.23 -10.41 5.83
CA LEU A 210 3.06 -9.53 5.74
C LEU A 210 2.42 -9.27 7.10
N VAL A 211 2.23 -10.31 7.91
CA VAL A 211 1.64 -10.18 9.25
C VAL A 211 2.62 -9.53 10.22
N SER A 212 3.89 -9.96 10.17
CA SER A 212 4.96 -9.43 11.02
C SER A 212 5.17 -7.94 10.83
N TRP A 213 5.09 -7.45 9.58
CA TRP A 213 5.23 -6.02 9.29
C TRP A 213 4.23 -5.19 10.11
N SER A 214 2.95 -5.56 10.12
CA SER A 214 1.93 -4.84 10.91
C SER A 214 2.09 -5.01 12.41
N ASN A 215 2.48 -6.20 12.86
CA ASN A 215 2.59 -6.51 14.30
C ASN A 215 3.79 -5.85 14.98
N HIS A 216 4.81 -5.44 14.22
CA HIS A 216 6.02 -4.78 14.73
C HIS A 216 6.08 -3.31 14.33
N LEU A 217 4.94 -2.69 13.99
CA LEU A 217 4.88 -1.23 13.90
C LEU A 217 4.88 -0.64 15.31
N PRO A 218 5.74 0.35 15.59
CA PRO A 218 5.65 1.09 16.84
C PRO A 218 4.37 1.92 16.86
N MET A 219 3.90 2.30 18.06
CA MET A 219 2.63 2.99 18.26
C MET A 219 2.51 4.26 17.40
N GLU A 220 3.61 5.01 17.29
CA GLU A 220 3.75 6.26 16.53
C GLU A 220 3.57 6.08 15.02
N LYS A 221 3.66 4.84 14.52
CA LYS A 221 3.53 4.49 13.10
C LYS A 221 2.29 3.67 12.80
N MET A 222 1.47 3.33 13.79
CA MET A 222 0.21 2.62 13.53
C MET A 222 -0.87 3.54 12.95
N GLU A 223 -0.90 4.80 13.37
CA GLU A 223 -1.86 5.79 12.90
C GLU A 223 -1.30 6.54 11.68
N ILE A 224 -2.08 6.61 10.61
CA ILE A 224 -1.69 7.34 9.38
C ILE A 224 -2.14 8.80 9.39
N VAL A 225 -2.94 9.22 10.37
CA VAL A 225 -3.46 10.58 10.50
C VAL A 225 -3.06 11.11 11.86
N ASP A 226 -2.46 12.29 11.91
CA ASP A 226 -2.09 12.95 13.16
C ASP A 226 -3.31 13.62 13.83
N PRO A 227 -3.20 14.09 15.10
CA PRO A 227 -4.30 14.78 15.79
C PRO A 227 -4.81 16.06 15.11
N TYR A 228 -4.05 16.61 14.16
CA TYR A 228 -4.41 17.81 13.40
C TYR A 228 -5.08 17.47 12.05
N GLY A 229 -5.21 16.17 11.73
CA GLY A 229 -5.79 15.71 10.47
C GLY A 229 -4.81 15.65 9.31
N ASN A 230 -3.51 15.83 9.54
CA ASN A 230 -2.50 15.65 8.49
C ASN A 230 -2.21 14.16 8.33
N MET A 231 -2.14 13.71 7.07
CA MET A 231 -1.83 12.33 6.74
C MET A 231 -0.32 12.15 6.60
N ASP A 232 0.23 11.12 7.25
CA ASP A 232 1.56 10.62 6.93
C ASP A 232 1.49 9.86 5.60
N GLU A 233 1.83 10.55 4.51
CA GLU A 233 1.77 9.99 3.16
C GLU A 233 2.65 8.75 2.98
N MET A 234 3.77 8.64 3.70
CA MET A 234 4.67 7.49 3.58
C MET A 234 4.09 6.27 4.29
N MET A 235 3.52 6.44 5.49
CA MET A 235 2.81 5.34 6.17
C MET A 235 1.52 4.95 5.45
N PHE A 236 0.75 5.91 4.94
CA PHE A 236 -0.41 5.62 4.10
C PHE A 236 -0.01 4.74 2.91
N GLN A 237 1.03 5.13 2.16
CA GLN A 237 1.56 4.31 1.07
C GLN A 237 2.05 2.94 1.55
N ALA A 238 2.75 2.85 2.68
CA ALA A 238 3.22 1.57 3.21
C ALA A 238 2.06 0.60 3.52
N HIS A 239 1.00 1.10 4.14
CA HIS A 239 -0.21 0.31 4.41
C HIS A 239 -0.94 -0.12 3.13
N VAL A 240 -1.04 0.78 2.14
CA VAL A 240 -1.60 0.44 0.82
C VAL A 240 -0.77 -0.65 0.14
N ILE A 241 0.57 -0.54 0.18
CA ILE A 241 1.49 -1.54 -0.39
C ILE A 241 1.30 -2.90 0.28
N ILE A 242 1.21 -2.97 1.61
CA ILE A 242 1.00 -4.23 2.35
C ILE A 242 -0.37 -4.84 2.05
N ALA A 243 -1.41 -4.03 1.99
CA ALA A 243 -2.74 -4.49 1.61
C ALA A 243 -2.75 -5.02 0.18
N HIS A 244 -2.09 -4.33 -0.75
CA HIS A 244 -1.97 -4.74 -2.13
C HIS A 244 -1.15 -6.03 -2.28
N ALA A 245 0.00 -6.13 -1.62
CA ALA A 245 0.83 -7.34 -1.58
C ALA A 245 0.03 -8.53 -1.03
N SER A 246 -0.75 -8.33 0.03
CA SER A 246 -1.63 -9.37 0.57
C SER A 246 -2.70 -9.82 -0.43
N MET A 247 -3.34 -8.89 -1.15
CA MET A 247 -4.32 -9.24 -2.19
C MET A 247 -3.65 -9.96 -3.37
N LEU A 248 -2.50 -9.47 -3.85
CA LEU A 248 -1.72 -10.09 -4.92
C LEU A 248 -1.29 -11.53 -4.56
N LEU A 249 -0.99 -11.79 -3.28
CA LEU A 249 -0.62 -13.12 -2.80
C LEU A 249 -1.85 -14.04 -2.70
N HIS A 250 -2.93 -13.56 -2.11
CA HIS A 250 -4.03 -14.42 -1.68
C HIS A 250 -5.15 -14.56 -2.71
N LEU A 251 -5.50 -13.47 -3.42
CA LEU A 251 -6.59 -13.45 -4.39
C LEU A 251 -6.46 -14.55 -5.45
N PRO A 252 -5.30 -14.76 -6.10
CA PRO A 252 -5.22 -15.74 -7.17
C PRO A 252 -5.19 -17.20 -6.67
N ARG A 253 -5.03 -17.40 -5.35
CA ARG A 253 -5.10 -18.70 -4.66
C ARG A 253 -6.47 -18.94 -3.99
N SER A 254 -7.40 -18.00 -4.13
CA SER A 254 -8.70 -17.98 -3.46
C SER A 254 -9.82 -18.63 -4.28
N ARG A 255 -11.01 -18.79 -3.66
CA ARG A 255 -12.25 -19.17 -4.37
C ARG A 255 -12.85 -18.02 -5.20
N PHE A 256 -12.39 -16.78 -4.97
CA PHE A 256 -12.88 -15.59 -5.66
C PHE A 256 -12.33 -15.48 -7.07
N TYR A 257 -11.13 -16.01 -7.32
CA TYR A 257 -10.42 -15.83 -8.58
C TYR A 257 -11.24 -16.19 -9.82
N PRO A 258 -11.93 -17.34 -9.90
CA PRO A 258 -12.73 -17.70 -11.09
C PRO A 258 -13.92 -16.77 -11.34
N LEU A 259 -14.46 -16.10 -10.31
CA LEU A 259 -15.57 -15.15 -10.45
C LEU A 259 -15.12 -13.82 -11.06
N LEU A 260 -13.83 -13.52 -10.93
CA LEU A 260 -13.21 -12.27 -11.30
C LEU A 260 -12.42 -12.39 -12.59
N SER A 261 -11.75 -13.52 -12.83
CA SER A 261 -10.83 -13.70 -13.95
C SER A 261 -11.50 -13.40 -15.29
N SER A 262 -10.91 -12.47 -16.03
CA SER A 262 -11.20 -12.20 -17.43
C SER A 262 -9.92 -12.39 -18.24
N PRO A 263 -9.98 -12.93 -19.48
CA PRO A 263 -8.83 -12.90 -20.37
C PRO A 263 -8.34 -11.45 -20.51
N GLN A 264 -7.02 -11.24 -20.39
CA GLN A 264 -6.37 -9.92 -20.54
C GLN A 264 -6.86 -8.83 -19.57
N ASP A 265 -6.86 -9.12 -18.27
CA ASP A 265 -7.22 -8.16 -17.22
C ASP A 265 -5.98 -7.69 -16.45
N ASP A 266 -5.54 -6.46 -16.74
CA ASP A 266 -4.32 -5.86 -16.16
C ASP A 266 -4.43 -5.60 -14.65
N PHE A 267 -5.65 -5.63 -14.09
CA PHE A 267 -5.89 -5.47 -12.66
C PHE A 267 -5.97 -6.79 -11.90
N MET A 268 -5.87 -7.93 -12.59
CA MET A 268 -5.90 -9.25 -11.95
C MET A 268 -4.49 -9.81 -11.77
N PRO A 269 -4.17 -10.34 -10.57
CA PRO A 269 -2.87 -10.95 -10.33
C PRO A 269 -2.64 -12.15 -11.25
N TYR A 270 -1.54 -12.12 -11.98
CA TYR A 270 -1.05 -13.28 -12.70
C TYR A 270 -0.40 -14.26 -11.71
N THR A 271 -0.85 -15.51 -11.72
CA THR A 271 -0.17 -16.65 -11.06
C THR A 271 -0.33 -17.89 -11.92
N HIS A 272 0.59 -18.83 -11.79
CA HIS A 272 0.33 -20.21 -12.20
C HIS A 272 -0.70 -20.84 -11.24
N LEU A 273 -1.74 -21.46 -11.80
CA LEU A 273 -2.80 -22.11 -11.02
C LEU A 273 -2.23 -23.36 -10.35
N HIS A 274 -2.20 -23.37 -9.02
CA HIS A 274 -1.85 -24.55 -8.25
C HIS A 274 -3.10 -25.25 -7.74
N SER A 275 -3.16 -26.58 -7.91
CA SER A 275 -4.19 -27.39 -7.28
C SER A 275 -4.03 -27.32 -5.76
N SER A 276 -5.06 -26.86 -5.08
CA SER A 276 -5.08 -26.73 -3.61
C SER A 276 -6.37 -27.31 -3.05
N SER A 277 -6.41 -27.58 -1.74
CA SER A 277 -7.63 -28.08 -1.11
C SER A 277 -8.71 -27.00 -1.06
N ALA A 278 -9.98 -27.41 -0.95
CA ALA A 278 -11.09 -26.46 -0.81
C ALA A 278 -10.96 -25.60 0.46
N SER A 279 -10.45 -26.18 1.56
CA SER A 279 -10.21 -25.48 2.83
C SER A 279 -9.10 -24.43 2.69
N THR A 280 -7.98 -24.79 2.05
CA THR A 280 -6.89 -23.85 1.78
C THR A 280 -7.37 -22.67 0.92
N ARG A 281 -8.13 -22.92 -0.14
CA ARG A 281 -8.71 -21.83 -0.96
C ARG A 281 -9.64 -20.92 -0.16
N LEU A 282 -10.38 -21.45 0.82
CA LEU A 282 -11.24 -20.64 1.69
C LEU A 282 -10.40 -19.69 2.56
N VAL A 283 -9.33 -20.20 3.19
CA VAL A 283 -8.41 -19.37 3.99
C VAL A 283 -7.82 -18.25 3.14
N GLN A 284 -7.38 -18.56 1.91
CA GLN A 284 -6.86 -17.55 0.98
C GLN A 284 -7.92 -16.50 0.61
N SER A 285 -9.19 -16.90 0.48
CA SER A 285 -10.32 -15.98 0.25
C SER A 285 -10.50 -15.02 1.43
N ILE A 286 -10.47 -15.54 2.66
CA ILE A 286 -10.59 -14.72 3.88
C ILE A 286 -9.44 -13.71 3.98
N LYS A 287 -8.19 -14.15 3.69
CA LYS A 287 -7.02 -13.26 3.74
C LYS A 287 -7.10 -12.15 2.69
N ALA A 288 -7.51 -12.46 1.45
CA ALA A 288 -7.72 -11.46 0.40
C ALA A 288 -8.83 -10.45 0.78
N MET A 289 -9.96 -10.95 1.30
CA MET A 289 -11.05 -10.09 1.79
C MET A 289 -10.56 -9.16 2.92
N ASN A 290 -9.83 -9.67 3.91
CA ASN A 290 -9.33 -8.86 5.02
C ASN A 290 -8.35 -7.79 4.54
N ALA A 291 -7.50 -8.11 3.56
CA ALA A 291 -6.60 -7.13 2.95
C ALA A 291 -7.36 -6.00 2.22
N SER A 292 -8.36 -6.34 1.39
CA SER A 292 -9.20 -5.34 0.72
C SER A 292 -10.04 -4.50 1.70
N ARG A 293 -10.47 -5.10 2.83
CA ARG A 293 -11.13 -4.38 3.93
C ARG A 293 -10.19 -3.34 4.52
N ARG A 294 -8.98 -3.73 4.92
CA ARG A 294 -7.98 -2.80 5.49
C ARG A 294 -7.70 -1.63 4.56
N LEU A 295 -7.55 -1.88 3.25
CA LEU A 295 -7.40 -0.80 2.27
C LEU A 295 -8.62 0.14 2.27
N SER A 296 -9.84 -0.42 2.31
CA SER A 296 -11.07 0.37 2.40
C SER A 296 -11.12 1.24 3.65
N ASP A 297 -10.65 0.72 4.78
CA ASP A 297 -10.60 1.43 6.05
C ASP A 297 -9.62 2.62 5.95
N TYR A 298 -8.42 2.44 5.39
CA TYR A 298 -7.47 3.55 5.19
C TYR A 298 -7.99 4.61 4.21
N ILE A 299 -8.54 4.23 3.06
CA ILE A 299 -9.04 5.23 2.09
C ILE A 299 -10.27 5.98 2.60
N SER A 300 -11.00 5.42 3.58
CA SER A 300 -12.12 6.12 4.23
C SER A 300 -11.65 7.32 5.05
N LEU A 301 -10.37 7.33 5.46
CA LEU A 301 -9.71 8.44 6.16
C LEU A 301 -9.18 9.50 5.19
N CYS A 302 -9.21 9.26 3.88
CA CYS A 302 -8.67 10.16 2.84
C CYS A 302 -9.77 11.08 2.28
N PRO A 303 -9.92 12.33 2.75
CA PRO A 303 -10.96 13.24 2.23
C PRO A 303 -10.74 13.61 0.75
N ASN A 304 -9.49 13.63 0.29
CA ASN A 304 -9.12 14.00 -1.07
C ASN A 304 -8.16 13.01 -1.71
N ILE A 305 -8.73 11.92 -2.25
CA ILE A 305 -7.97 10.85 -2.92
C ILE A 305 -7.06 11.33 -4.06
N GLN A 306 -7.37 12.46 -4.70
CA GLN A 306 -6.59 12.99 -5.83
C GLN A 306 -5.25 13.58 -5.41
N LYS A 307 -5.02 13.82 -4.11
CA LYS A 307 -3.74 14.31 -3.59
C LYS A 307 -2.73 13.20 -3.34
N HIS A 308 -3.17 11.94 -3.31
CA HIS A 308 -2.30 10.79 -3.06
C HIS A 308 -1.70 10.26 -4.36
N THR A 309 -0.65 9.45 -4.21
CA THR A 309 0.08 8.87 -5.35
C THR A 309 -0.85 8.05 -6.27
N PRO A 310 -0.73 8.18 -7.60
CA PRO A 310 -1.47 7.36 -8.56
C PRO A 310 -1.15 5.86 -8.46
N PHE A 311 -0.03 5.47 -7.84
CA PHE A 311 0.30 4.05 -7.59
C PHE A 311 -0.73 3.30 -6.75
N ILE A 312 -1.65 3.97 -6.06
CA ILE A 312 -2.74 3.30 -5.33
C ILE A 312 -3.84 2.75 -6.25
N ILE A 313 -3.92 3.21 -7.51
CA ILE A 313 -5.02 2.88 -8.44
C ILE A 313 -5.18 1.36 -8.64
N PRO A 314 -4.12 0.57 -8.93
CA PRO A 314 -4.27 -0.87 -9.08
C PRO A 314 -4.74 -1.57 -7.80
N ALA A 315 -4.28 -1.10 -6.63
CA ALA A 315 -4.71 -1.63 -5.34
C ALA A 315 -6.21 -1.37 -5.09
N LEU A 316 -6.69 -0.17 -5.42
CA LEU A 316 -8.11 0.19 -5.34
C LEU A 316 -8.96 -0.73 -6.23
N ALA A 317 -8.56 -0.91 -7.49
CA ALA A 317 -9.25 -1.80 -8.42
C ALA A 317 -9.37 -3.22 -7.84
N MET A 318 -8.25 -3.78 -7.37
CA MET A 318 -8.21 -5.11 -6.79
C MET A 318 -9.05 -5.26 -5.52
N ALA A 319 -9.08 -4.23 -4.66
CA ALA A 319 -9.93 -4.23 -3.48
C ALA A 319 -11.42 -4.22 -3.84
N GLY A 320 -11.84 -3.38 -4.80
CA GLY A 320 -13.21 -3.38 -5.30
C GLY A 320 -13.64 -4.73 -5.87
N LEU A 321 -12.79 -5.34 -6.72
CA LEU A 321 -13.03 -6.67 -7.28
C LEU A 321 -13.12 -7.74 -6.17
N THR A 322 -12.23 -7.69 -5.19
CA THR A 322 -12.23 -8.65 -4.06
C THR A 322 -13.49 -8.53 -3.22
N GLN A 323 -13.95 -7.32 -2.91
CA GLN A 323 -15.19 -7.08 -2.16
C GLN A 323 -16.43 -7.54 -2.95
N LEU A 324 -16.45 -7.33 -4.26
CA LEU A 324 -17.50 -7.85 -5.14
C LEU A 324 -17.58 -9.38 -5.12
N ALA A 325 -16.45 -10.08 -5.28
CA ALA A 325 -16.45 -11.54 -5.19
C ALA A 325 -16.84 -12.04 -3.80
N THR A 326 -16.42 -11.33 -2.74
CA THR A 326 -16.79 -11.66 -1.36
C THR A 326 -18.31 -11.55 -1.16
N SER A 327 -18.94 -10.49 -1.67
CA SER A 327 -20.39 -10.28 -1.54
C SER A 327 -21.24 -11.44 -2.07
N LYS A 328 -20.74 -12.17 -3.07
CA LYS A 328 -21.41 -13.37 -3.62
C LYS A 328 -21.27 -14.63 -2.78
N ASN A 329 -20.27 -14.67 -1.90
CA ASN A 329 -19.95 -15.84 -1.10
C ASN A 329 -20.38 -15.68 0.38
N HIS A 330 -20.84 -14.49 0.78
CA HIS A 330 -21.34 -14.20 2.11
C HIS A 330 -22.87 -14.13 2.14
N SER A 331 -23.44 -14.14 3.35
CA SER A 331 -24.89 -13.96 3.55
C SER A 331 -25.35 -12.57 3.10
N GLU A 332 -26.63 -12.46 2.74
CA GLU A 332 -27.26 -11.19 2.34
C GLU A 332 -27.17 -10.14 3.47
N GLU A 333 -27.10 -10.56 4.74
CA GLU A 333 -26.90 -9.69 5.91
C GLU A 333 -25.59 -8.89 5.87
N CYS A 334 -24.56 -9.43 5.19
CA CYS A 334 -23.27 -8.75 5.04
C CYS A 334 -23.20 -7.88 3.78
N PHE A 335 -24.24 -7.90 2.93
CA PHE A 335 -24.21 -7.26 1.62
C PHE A 335 -23.91 -5.77 1.71
N ASP A 336 -24.57 -5.05 2.61
CA ASP A 336 -24.40 -3.60 2.79
C ASP A 336 -22.95 -3.22 3.10
N HIS A 337 -22.26 -4.03 3.92
CA HIS A 337 -20.86 -3.82 4.25
C HIS A 337 -19.93 -3.96 3.03
N HIS A 338 -20.22 -4.91 2.13
CA HIS A 338 -19.44 -5.10 0.91
C HIS A 338 -19.80 -4.03 -0.14
N TYR A 339 -21.09 -3.75 -0.29
CA TYR A 339 -21.62 -2.73 -1.19
C TYR A 339 -21.03 -1.35 -0.88
N ASN A 340 -21.06 -0.92 0.38
CA ASN A 340 -20.51 0.39 0.78
C ASN A 340 -19.01 0.51 0.50
N ARG A 341 -18.23 -0.58 0.66
CA ARG A 341 -16.80 -0.59 0.31
C ARG A 341 -16.58 -0.51 -1.20
N VAL A 342 -17.37 -1.23 -1.99
CA VAL A 342 -17.31 -1.13 -3.46
C VAL A 342 -17.68 0.28 -3.93
N THR A 343 -18.71 0.88 -3.33
CA THR A 343 -19.13 2.25 -3.61
C THR A 343 -18.05 3.27 -3.27
N LEU A 344 -17.37 3.10 -2.13
CA LEU A 344 -16.21 3.92 -1.75
C LEU A 344 -15.09 3.83 -2.79
N VAL A 345 -14.69 2.61 -3.17
CA VAL A 345 -13.65 2.38 -4.19
C VAL A 345 -14.03 3.00 -5.53
N LEU A 346 -15.26 2.80 -6.00
CA LEU A 346 -15.76 3.42 -7.23
C LEU A 346 -15.75 4.95 -7.16
N GLY A 347 -16.11 5.52 -6.01
CA GLY A 347 -16.03 6.95 -5.75
C GLY A 347 -14.60 7.49 -5.83
N CYS A 348 -13.64 6.77 -5.22
CA CYS A 348 -12.22 7.08 -5.30
C CYS A 348 -11.71 7.07 -6.74
N LEU A 349 -11.91 5.96 -7.46
CA LEU A 349 -11.47 5.82 -8.86
C LEU A 349 -12.13 6.87 -9.77
N LYS A 350 -13.41 7.17 -9.55
CA LYS A 350 -14.15 8.21 -10.28
C LYS A 350 -13.56 9.62 -10.07
N LYS A 351 -13.04 9.92 -8.87
CA LYS A 351 -12.31 11.17 -8.63
C LYS A 351 -10.93 11.13 -9.30
N MET A 352 -10.16 10.05 -9.11
CA MET A 352 -8.79 9.94 -9.62
C MET A 352 -8.72 10.00 -11.15
N LYS A 353 -9.67 9.41 -11.88
CA LYS A 353 -9.67 9.39 -13.35
C LYS A 353 -9.82 10.76 -14.01
N ARG A 354 -10.16 11.79 -13.23
CA ARG A 354 -10.15 13.20 -13.70
C ARG A 354 -8.74 13.77 -13.84
N THR A 355 -7.77 13.16 -13.17
CA THR A 355 -6.36 13.60 -13.12
C THR A 355 -5.46 12.58 -13.80
N TRP A 356 -5.67 11.28 -13.53
CA TRP A 356 -4.80 10.21 -13.96
C TRP A 356 -5.55 9.20 -14.82
N HIS A 357 -5.13 9.03 -16.08
CA HIS A 357 -5.83 8.19 -17.04
C HIS A 357 -5.86 6.71 -16.63
N LEU A 358 -4.85 6.22 -15.89
CA LEU A 358 -4.79 4.87 -15.32
C LEU A 358 -6.04 4.49 -14.49
N ALA A 359 -6.71 5.47 -13.89
CA ALA A 359 -7.92 5.21 -13.10
C ALA A 359 -9.19 4.97 -13.94
N GLU A 360 -9.19 5.32 -15.24
CA GLU A 360 -10.33 5.10 -16.14
C GLU A 360 -10.58 3.60 -16.41
N PRO A 361 -9.61 2.80 -16.90
CA PRO A 361 -9.81 1.37 -17.08
C PRO A 361 -10.08 0.66 -15.74
N ALA A 362 -9.43 1.08 -14.65
CA ALA A 362 -9.69 0.57 -13.30
C ALA A 362 -11.15 0.78 -12.87
N TYR A 363 -11.67 2.00 -13.02
CA TYR A 363 -13.06 2.35 -12.70
C TYR A 363 -14.04 1.52 -13.52
N HIS A 364 -13.82 1.45 -14.84
CA HIS A 364 -14.67 0.68 -15.74
C HIS A 364 -14.67 -0.80 -15.39
N ARG A 365 -13.52 -1.35 -15.03
CA ARG A 365 -13.36 -2.75 -14.67
C ARG A 365 -14.15 -3.12 -13.42
N VAL A 366 -14.01 -2.35 -12.34
CA VAL A 366 -14.76 -2.56 -11.09
C VAL A 366 -16.26 -2.38 -11.34
N ARG A 367 -16.66 -1.32 -12.05
CA ARG A 367 -18.08 -1.02 -12.34
C ARG A 367 -18.76 -2.11 -13.17
N SER A 368 -18.10 -2.59 -14.22
CA SER A 368 -18.60 -3.68 -15.06
C SER A 368 -18.76 -4.97 -14.25
N CYS A 369 -17.78 -5.27 -13.40
CA CYS A 369 -17.86 -6.42 -12.49
C CYS A 369 -19.03 -6.28 -11.50
N ALA A 370 -19.25 -5.08 -10.96
CA ALA A 370 -20.35 -4.79 -10.06
C ALA A 370 -21.70 -4.99 -10.74
N ALA A 371 -21.89 -4.44 -11.94
CA ALA A 371 -23.13 -4.63 -12.71
C ALA A 371 -23.43 -6.11 -12.97
N ARG A 372 -22.40 -6.91 -13.26
CA ARG A 372 -22.56 -8.36 -13.49
C ARG A 372 -22.84 -9.15 -12.22
N LEU A 373 -22.17 -8.82 -11.12
CA LEU A 373 -22.26 -9.62 -9.90
C LEU A 373 -23.44 -9.17 -9.05
N ILE A 374 -23.59 -7.90 -8.72
CA ILE A 374 -24.48 -7.50 -7.63
C ILE A 374 -25.81 -6.86 -8.07
N SER A 375 -26.04 -6.63 -9.36
CA SER A 375 -27.26 -5.92 -9.84
C SER A 375 -28.56 -6.59 -9.37
N ASP A 376 -28.72 -7.89 -9.62
CA ASP A 376 -29.95 -8.62 -9.23
C ASP A 376 -30.21 -8.58 -7.72
N LEU A 377 -29.13 -8.58 -6.92
CA LEU A 377 -29.23 -8.54 -5.46
C LEU A 377 -29.61 -7.14 -4.96
N MET A 378 -29.13 -6.08 -5.62
CA MET A 378 -29.58 -4.71 -5.33
C MET A 378 -31.07 -4.55 -5.64
N ASP A 379 -31.55 -5.07 -6.77
CA ASP A 379 -32.95 -4.98 -7.15
C ASP A 379 -33.84 -5.73 -6.14
N LYS A 380 -33.41 -6.91 -5.71
CA LYS A 380 -34.07 -7.68 -4.65
C LYS A 380 -34.16 -6.89 -3.34
N LEU A 381 -33.03 -6.38 -2.83
CA LEU A 381 -32.99 -5.70 -1.53
C LEU A 381 -33.71 -4.34 -1.54
N ASN A 382 -33.71 -3.61 -2.66
CA ASN A 382 -34.46 -2.36 -2.81
C ASN A 382 -35.98 -2.56 -2.79
N SER A 383 -36.46 -3.76 -3.10
CA SER A 383 -37.89 -4.09 -3.03
C SER A 383 -38.38 -4.38 -1.60
N GLU A 384 -37.48 -4.49 -0.63
CA GLU A 384 -37.80 -4.73 0.78
C GLU A 384 -37.94 -3.41 1.58
N PRO A 385 -38.93 -3.29 2.50
CA PRO A 385 -39.11 -2.09 3.29
C PRO A 385 -37.96 -1.87 4.30
N LEU A 386 -37.51 -0.61 4.43
CA LEU A 386 -36.42 -0.14 5.31
C LEU A 386 -36.51 -0.62 6.77
N SER A 387 -37.71 -0.94 7.28
CA SER A 387 -37.93 -1.44 8.65
C SER A 387 -37.30 -2.81 8.92
N LYS A 388 -37.00 -3.61 7.88
CA LYS A 388 -36.25 -4.87 8.02
C LYS A 388 -34.72 -4.69 7.93
N SER A 389 -34.26 -3.65 7.23
CA SER A 389 -32.82 -3.33 7.08
C SER A 389 -32.22 -2.79 8.39
N ALA A 390 -33.00 -2.07 9.20
CA ALA A 390 -32.53 -1.49 10.47
C ALA A 390 -32.35 -2.49 11.64
N VAL A 391 -32.85 -3.73 11.54
CA VAL A 391 -32.73 -4.75 12.60
C VAL A 391 -31.36 -5.46 12.58
N LEU A 392 -30.56 -5.27 11.52
CA LEU A 392 -29.29 -5.96 11.27
C LEU A 392 -28.10 -5.55 12.15
N THR A 393 -28.27 -4.66 13.14
CA THR A 393 -27.19 -4.25 14.06
C THR A 393 -27.35 -4.70 15.51
N GLN A 394 -28.42 -5.40 15.88
CA GLN A 394 -28.48 -6.04 17.20
C GLN A 394 -27.81 -7.41 17.17
N SER A 395 -26.50 -7.41 17.41
CA SER A 395 -25.88 -8.59 18.03
C SER A 395 -26.49 -8.76 19.42
N THR A 396 -27.49 -9.63 19.52
CA THR A 396 -28.03 -10.06 20.81
C THR A 396 -26.94 -10.85 21.53
N PRO A 397 -26.49 -10.44 22.74
CA PRO A 397 -25.69 -11.32 23.57
C PRO A 397 -26.57 -12.53 23.91
N ARG A 398 -26.04 -13.74 23.73
CA ARG A 398 -26.69 -14.95 24.25
C ARG A 398 -26.76 -14.84 25.77
N GLU A 399 -27.91 -14.42 26.30
CA GLU A 399 -28.23 -14.65 27.70
C GLU A 399 -28.30 -16.16 27.92
N SER A 400 -27.50 -16.62 28.88
CA SER A 400 -27.53 -17.98 29.39
C SER A 400 -28.77 -18.09 30.27
N GLU A 401 -29.73 -18.89 29.84
CA GLU A 401 -30.87 -19.27 30.68
C GLU A 401 -30.35 -20.11 31.87
N GLU A 402 -30.14 -19.46 33.02
CA GLU A 402 -30.07 -20.12 34.31
C GLU A 402 -31.48 -20.58 34.71
N ASN A 403 -31.73 -21.87 34.52
CA ASN A 403 -32.87 -22.56 35.11
C ASN A 403 -32.67 -22.66 36.63
N ASN A 404 -33.37 -21.82 37.39
CA ASN A 404 -33.56 -22.00 38.83
C ASN A 404 -34.96 -22.56 39.09
N SER A 405 -35.04 -23.76 39.67
CA SER A 405 -36.21 -24.21 40.43
C SER A 405 -35.75 -24.66 41.83
N PRO A 406 -36.49 -24.34 42.91
CA PRO A 406 -36.03 -24.53 44.28
C PRO A 406 -36.58 -25.83 44.90
N THR A 407 -35.77 -26.48 45.73
CA THR A 407 -36.11 -27.42 46.83
C THR A 407 -34.76 -28.01 47.28
N GLY A 408 -34.33 -28.14 48.54
CA GLY A 408 -34.89 -27.93 49.86
C GLY A 408 -34.04 -28.78 50.84
N SER A 409 -33.73 -28.25 52.02
CA SER A 409 -33.18 -28.91 53.24
C SER A 409 -31.66 -29.21 53.28
N ARG A 410 -30.91 -28.51 54.17
CA ARG A 410 -30.44 -28.90 55.55
C ARG A 410 -29.25 -29.89 55.48
N THR A 411 -28.06 -29.69 56.09
CA THR A 411 -27.70 -29.27 57.46
C THR A 411 -26.18 -28.98 57.58
N SER A 412 -25.80 -28.15 58.59
CA SER A 412 -24.56 -28.13 59.41
C SER A 412 -23.18 -27.99 58.74
N GLY A 413 -22.23 -27.16 59.19
CA GLY A 413 -22.10 -26.36 60.41
C GLY A 413 -20.70 -25.70 60.52
N CYS A 414 -20.55 -24.82 61.53
CA CYS A 414 -19.32 -24.20 62.08
C CYS A 414 -18.48 -23.28 61.15
N ALA A 415 -18.44 -21.96 61.40
CA ALA A 415 -17.56 -21.23 62.35
C ALA A 415 -16.10 -21.18 61.84
N SER A 416 -15.35 -20.07 61.80
CA SER A 416 -15.45 -18.75 62.43
C SER A 416 -14.28 -17.88 61.90
N SER A 417 -14.42 -16.56 62.06
CA SER A 417 -13.36 -15.54 62.25
C SER A 417 -12.35 -15.29 61.11
N ALA A 418 -12.07 -14.10 60.59
CA ALA A 418 -12.11 -12.70 61.00
C ALA A 418 -10.68 -12.14 60.85
N SER A 419 -10.61 -10.90 60.32
CA SER A 419 -9.57 -9.90 60.58
C SER A 419 -8.20 -10.17 59.94
N ALA A 420 -7.41 -9.21 59.49
CA ALA A 420 -7.51 -7.80 59.10
C ALA A 420 -6.06 -7.38 58.83
N ARG A 421 -5.86 -6.32 58.03
CA ARG A 421 -4.71 -5.37 58.11
C ARG A 421 -3.32 -5.98 57.75
N ALA A 422 -2.37 -5.26 57.18
CA ALA A 422 -2.24 -3.88 56.74
C ALA A 422 -1.03 -3.80 55.77
N ARG A 423 -1.00 -2.73 54.96
CA ARG A 423 0.24 -2.07 54.48
C ARG A 423 1.08 -1.59 55.71
N PRO A 424 2.33 -1.06 55.63
CA PRO A 424 2.97 -0.44 54.46
C PRO A 424 4.54 -0.55 54.34
N GLN A 425 5.02 -0.05 53.18
CA GLN A 425 6.14 0.89 52.98
C GLN A 425 7.64 0.50 53.06
N PHE A 426 8.34 1.08 52.07
CA PHE A 426 9.72 1.58 51.97
C PHE A 426 10.89 0.57 52.01
N HIS A 427 11.63 0.45 50.89
CA HIS A 427 12.66 1.41 50.51
C HIS A 427 12.86 1.46 48.99
#